data_AF-A0A397JFP1-F1
#
_entry.id   AF-A0A397JFP1-F1
#
_cell.length_a   1.000
_cell.length_b   1.000
_cell.length_c   1.000
_cell.angle_alpha   90.00
_cell.angle_beta   90.00
_cell.angle_gamma   90.00
#
_symmetry.space_group_name_H-M   'P 1'
#
loop_
_entity.id
_entity.type
_entity.pdbx_description
1 polymer ?
#
loop_
_entity_poly.entity_id
_entity_poly.type
_entity_poly.pdbx_seq_one_letter_code
_entity_poly.pdbx_strand_id
1 'polypeptide(L)'
;MLPRLFLISIILLVGITIVVKGTQVAETIEVIKAVKFPRMGSGNLTLDRRFIVGIPGLPQCPNPNLPQLVSSRCFSIKTLYSICMDPRYPRASSIFSQQCLENTVCMDFITDPGPSTPPEQAAFGLCVDEEFAKRFDNGDKEGVYCKTYVLDGVTGNRATLSIDVYDGSQNPAKVRSVSISSGSSSGSKENTSNYSRIINCKNKQKVKVCMNVLSAGITLYARFTFLDGTYGNSK
;
A
#
# COMPACT_ATOMS: atom_id res chain seq x y z
N MET A 1 -26.41 80.11 17.49
CA MET A 1 -26.91 78.82 18.04
C MET A 1 -26.31 77.70 17.20
N LEU A 2 -25.33 76.98 17.74
CA LEU A 2 -24.84 75.72 17.18
C LEU A 2 -25.92 74.65 17.37
N PRO A 3 -26.05 73.71 16.43
CA PRO A 3 -26.14 72.31 16.87
C PRO A 3 -25.29 71.36 16.02
N ARG A 4 -24.43 70.64 16.76
CA ARG A 4 -24.17 69.20 16.66
C ARG A 4 -23.62 68.66 15.34
N LEU A 5 -22.28 68.71 15.28
CA LEU A 5 -21.42 67.66 14.75
C LEU A 5 -21.76 66.28 15.35
N PHE A 6 -21.33 65.25 14.61
CA PHE A 6 -21.20 63.82 14.92
C PHE A 6 -22.42 62.95 14.60
N LEU A 7 -22.14 61.82 13.92
CA LEU A 7 -23.05 60.86 13.27
C LEU A 7 -23.59 61.40 11.93
N ILE A 8 -23.12 61.03 10.74
CA ILE A 8 -22.84 59.71 10.21
C ILE A 8 -21.90 59.89 9.00
N SER A 9 -20.61 60.06 9.25
CA SER A 9 -19.56 60.06 8.20
C SER A 9 -18.74 58.77 8.25
N ILE A 10 -19.43 57.65 8.46
CA ILE A 10 -18.88 56.27 8.47
C ILE A 10 -19.86 55.36 7.70
N ILE A 11 -20.33 55.80 6.53
CA ILE A 11 -20.98 54.92 5.52
C ILE A 11 -20.04 54.74 4.31
N LEU A 12 -18.77 55.15 4.44
CA LEU A 12 -17.70 54.73 3.56
C LEU A 12 -16.89 53.65 4.30
N LEU A 13 -16.67 52.51 3.62
CA LEU A 13 -15.78 51.41 4.02
C LEU A 13 -16.31 50.36 5.00
N VAL A 14 -17.44 49.73 4.66
CA VAL A 14 -17.55 48.27 4.86
C VAL A 14 -18.02 47.66 3.55
N GLY A 15 -17.18 47.81 2.52
CA GLY A 15 -17.25 46.94 1.35
C GLY A 15 -17.01 45.52 1.85
N ILE A 16 -18.08 44.74 1.79
CA ILE A 16 -18.13 43.34 2.22
C ILE A 16 -17.08 42.58 1.41
N THR A 17 -15.92 42.35 2.02
CA THR A 17 -15.01 41.30 1.59
C THR A 17 -15.72 39.98 1.88
N ILE A 18 -16.44 39.48 0.86
CA ILE A 18 -16.88 38.09 0.83
C ILE A 18 -15.60 37.27 0.77
N VAL A 19 -15.08 36.91 1.95
CA VAL A 19 -14.05 35.89 2.07
C VAL A 19 -14.75 34.61 1.62
N VAL A 20 -14.51 34.21 0.38
CA VAL A 20 -14.70 32.85 -0.10
C VAL A 20 -13.73 31.99 0.71
N LYS A 21 -14.10 31.65 1.94
CA LYS A 21 -13.55 30.50 2.65
C LYS A 21 -14.06 29.32 1.85
N GLY A 22 -13.27 28.90 0.86
CA GLY A 22 -13.39 27.58 0.27
C GLY A 22 -13.54 26.61 1.44
N THR A 23 -14.70 25.98 1.50
CA THR A 23 -14.98 24.91 2.45
C THR A 23 -13.85 23.92 2.31
N GLN A 24 -13.01 23.85 3.34
CA GLN A 24 -11.96 22.86 3.43
C GLN A 24 -12.69 21.53 3.44
N VAL A 25 -12.78 20.89 2.27
CA VAL A 25 -13.40 19.57 2.13
C VAL A 25 -12.67 18.68 3.13
N ALA A 26 -13.37 18.30 4.19
CA ALA A 26 -12.80 17.49 5.24
C ALA A 26 -12.33 16.20 4.59
N GLU A 27 -11.01 16.02 4.52
CA GLU A 27 -10.41 14.81 3.96
C GLU A 27 -10.97 13.62 4.74
N THR A 28 -11.67 12.70 4.06
CA THR A 28 -12.22 11.51 4.70
C THR A 28 -11.05 10.63 5.13
N ILE A 29 -10.82 10.56 6.44
CA ILE A 29 -9.77 9.73 7.03
C ILE A 29 -10.36 8.37 7.36
N GLU A 30 -9.88 7.33 6.69
CA GLU A 30 -10.32 5.96 6.93
C GLU A 30 -9.37 5.24 7.89
N VAL A 31 -9.90 4.37 8.75
CA VAL A 31 -9.07 3.50 9.60
C VAL A 31 -8.83 2.19 8.86
N ILE A 32 -7.57 1.75 8.82
CA ILE A 32 -7.16 0.46 8.26
C ILE A 32 -6.47 -0.36 9.34
N LYS A 33 -6.80 -1.66 9.43
CA LYS A 33 -6.20 -2.58 10.39
C LYS A 33 -5.03 -3.33 9.75
N ALA A 34 -4.02 -3.65 10.55
CA ALA A 34 -2.92 -4.51 10.12
C ALA A 34 -3.46 -5.86 9.65
N VAL A 35 -2.90 -6.40 8.57
CA VAL A 35 -3.24 -7.75 8.10
C VAL A 35 -2.96 -8.75 9.21
N LYS A 36 -3.95 -9.60 9.48
CA LYS A 36 -3.83 -10.70 10.42
C LYS A 36 -3.57 -11.99 9.66
N PHE A 37 -2.46 -12.64 9.97
CA PHE A 37 -2.18 -13.96 9.46
C PHE A 37 -2.55 -15.01 10.50
N PRO A 38 -3.48 -15.94 10.20
CA PRO A 38 -3.81 -17.03 11.11
C PRO A 38 -2.56 -17.82 11.48
N ARG A 39 -2.31 -18.02 12.79
CA ARG A 39 -1.16 -18.76 13.35
C ARG A 39 0.23 -18.14 13.15
N MET A 40 0.32 -16.92 12.63
CA MET A 40 1.56 -16.15 12.59
C MET A 40 1.45 -15.03 13.64
N GLY A 41 2.12 -15.21 14.78
CA GLY A 41 2.25 -14.14 15.78
C GLY A 41 3.01 -12.93 15.22
N SER A 42 2.94 -11.80 15.91
CA SER A 42 3.76 -10.62 15.64
C SER A 42 5.23 -10.92 15.94
N GLY A 43 6.00 -11.37 14.95
CA GLY A 43 7.43 -11.65 15.13
C GLY A 43 8.10 -12.16 13.86
N ASN A 44 9.24 -11.54 13.51
CA ASN A 44 10.24 -11.96 12.51
C ASN A 44 9.79 -13.10 11.56
N LEU A 45 8.87 -12.82 10.62
CA LEU A 45 8.71 -13.75 9.50
C LEU A 45 9.92 -13.54 8.60
N THR A 46 10.65 -14.62 8.43
CA THR A 46 11.79 -14.65 7.55
C THR A 46 11.36 -15.47 6.36
N LEU A 47 11.61 -15.01 5.13
CA LEU A 47 11.12 -15.73 3.93
C LEU A 47 11.59 -17.21 3.97
N ASP A 48 12.76 -17.43 4.57
CA ASP A 48 13.35 -18.75 4.80
C ASP A 48 12.63 -19.61 5.86
N ARG A 49 11.89 -19.02 6.82
CA ARG A 49 11.05 -19.76 7.77
C ARG A 49 9.61 -19.84 7.27
N ARG A 50 9.41 -20.83 6.40
CA ARG A 50 8.18 -21.64 6.29
C ARG A 50 6.90 -20.79 6.25
N PHE A 51 6.57 -20.27 5.07
CA PHE A 51 5.16 -20.23 4.69
C PHE A 51 4.63 -21.66 4.86
N ILE A 52 3.76 -21.86 5.85
CA ILE A 52 3.27 -23.19 6.20
C ILE A 52 2.55 -23.72 4.96
N VAL A 53 3.12 -24.78 4.37
CA VAL A 53 2.53 -25.44 3.21
C VAL A 53 1.08 -25.81 3.55
N GLY A 54 0.16 -25.45 2.65
CA GLY A 54 -1.27 -25.67 2.86
C GLY A 54 -2.01 -24.55 3.59
N ILE A 55 -1.37 -23.43 3.98
CA ILE A 55 -2.12 -22.22 4.36
C ILE A 55 -2.54 -21.48 3.08
N PRO A 56 -3.85 -21.34 2.82
CA PRO A 56 -4.33 -20.56 1.69
C PRO A 56 -3.83 -19.12 1.78
N GLY A 57 -3.40 -18.59 0.63
CA GLY A 57 -2.98 -17.19 0.49
C GLY A 57 -1.50 -16.90 0.74
N LEU A 58 -0.72 -17.89 1.18
CA LEU A 58 0.74 -17.79 1.21
C LEU A 58 1.35 -18.40 -0.06
N PRO A 59 2.53 -17.94 -0.51
CA PRO A 59 3.26 -18.55 -1.61
C PRO A 59 3.72 -19.96 -1.24
N GLN A 60 3.62 -20.88 -2.20
CA GLN A 60 3.92 -22.30 -1.98
C GLN A 60 4.77 -22.88 -3.10
N CYS A 61 5.62 -23.82 -2.73
CA CYS A 61 6.41 -24.65 -3.64
C CYS A 61 5.87 -26.08 -3.60
N PRO A 62 4.86 -26.42 -4.43
CA PRO A 62 4.18 -27.71 -4.34
C PRO A 62 5.03 -28.87 -4.85
N ASN A 63 6.07 -28.59 -5.65
CA ASN A 63 6.97 -29.62 -6.15
C ASN A 63 8.04 -29.96 -5.09
N PRO A 64 8.07 -31.20 -4.55
CA PRO A 64 9.05 -31.58 -3.53
C PRO A 64 10.50 -31.53 -4.02
N ASN A 65 10.74 -31.56 -5.35
CA ASN A 65 12.07 -31.41 -5.93
C ASN A 65 12.55 -29.95 -5.98
N LEU A 66 11.64 -28.98 -5.83
CA LEU A 66 11.93 -27.55 -5.80
C LEU A 66 11.40 -26.93 -4.50
N PRO A 67 11.88 -27.37 -3.32
CA PRO A 67 11.24 -27.05 -2.05
C PRO A 67 11.50 -25.63 -1.55
N GLN A 68 12.47 -24.91 -2.14
CA GLN A 68 12.91 -23.61 -1.65
C GLN A 68 12.16 -22.49 -2.36
N LEU A 69 11.36 -21.71 -1.62
CA LEU A 69 10.79 -20.46 -2.12
C LEU A 69 11.89 -19.39 -2.20
N VAL A 70 12.04 -18.80 -3.38
CA VAL A 70 13.01 -17.72 -3.65
C VAL A 70 12.36 -16.36 -3.53
N SER A 71 11.20 -16.22 -4.17
CA SER A 71 10.41 -15.00 -4.17
C SER A 71 8.97 -15.32 -4.58
N SER A 72 8.10 -14.36 -4.38
CA SER A 72 6.73 -14.42 -4.89
C SER A 72 6.31 -13.06 -5.41
N ARG A 73 5.26 -13.01 -6.22
CA ARG A 73 4.69 -11.74 -6.71
C ARG A 73 3.25 -11.91 -7.17
N CYS A 74 2.53 -10.81 -7.21
CA CYS A 74 1.20 -10.77 -7.78
C CYS A 74 1.26 -10.69 -9.31
N PHE A 75 0.62 -11.67 -9.95
CA PHE A 75 0.42 -11.67 -11.41
C PHE A 75 -0.87 -10.94 -11.79
N SER A 76 -1.91 -11.12 -11.00
CA SER A 76 -3.19 -10.40 -11.08
C SER A 76 -3.72 -10.20 -9.67
N ILE A 77 -4.84 -9.49 -9.51
CA ILE A 77 -5.43 -9.30 -8.17
C ILE A 77 -5.83 -10.62 -7.50
N LYS A 78 -6.01 -11.72 -8.25
CA LYS A 78 -6.39 -13.04 -7.72
C LYS A 78 -5.33 -14.11 -7.98
N THR A 79 -4.18 -13.79 -8.56
CA THR A 79 -3.17 -14.79 -8.90
C THR A 79 -1.83 -14.43 -8.31
N LEU A 80 -1.32 -15.33 -7.46
CA LEU A 80 -0.02 -15.27 -6.83
C LEU A 80 0.95 -16.20 -7.56
N TYR A 81 2.12 -15.70 -7.92
CA TYR A 81 3.23 -16.50 -8.43
C TYR A 81 4.27 -16.74 -7.35
N SER A 82 4.74 -17.98 -7.26
CA SER A 82 5.84 -18.40 -6.40
C SER A 82 6.99 -18.88 -7.27
N ILE A 83 8.19 -18.36 -7.06
CA ILE A 83 9.41 -18.82 -7.72
C ILE A 83 10.12 -19.76 -6.77
N CYS A 84 10.27 -21.01 -7.18
CA CYS A 84 10.81 -22.07 -6.35
C CYS A 84 12.04 -22.70 -7.00
N MET A 85 13.02 -23.13 -6.21
CA MET A 85 14.27 -23.74 -6.70
C MET A 85 14.66 -25.01 -5.95
N ASP A 86 15.51 -25.84 -6.57
CA ASP A 86 16.26 -26.88 -5.85
C ASP A 86 17.48 -26.22 -5.20
N PRO A 87 17.62 -26.27 -3.85
CA PRO A 87 18.79 -25.71 -3.17
C PRO A 87 20.11 -26.35 -3.62
N ARG A 88 20.09 -27.59 -4.13
CA ARG A 88 21.27 -28.30 -4.64
C ARG A 88 21.63 -27.91 -6.07
N TYR A 89 20.64 -27.42 -6.84
CA TYR A 89 20.82 -27.00 -8.22
C TYR A 89 20.13 -25.65 -8.45
N PRO A 90 20.72 -24.52 -8.01
CA PRO A 90 20.05 -23.21 -8.01
C PRO A 90 19.63 -22.69 -9.39
N ARG A 91 20.16 -23.28 -10.48
CA ARG A 91 19.74 -22.98 -11.86
C ARG A 91 18.41 -23.63 -12.24
N ALA A 92 17.99 -24.66 -11.52
CA ALA A 92 16.69 -25.30 -11.69
C ALA A 92 15.67 -24.55 -10.84
N SER A 93 15.00 -23.56 -11.45
CA SER A 93 13.87 -22.86 -10.86
C SER A 93 12.60 -23.06 -11.68
N SER A 94 11.45 -22.90 -11.04
CA SER A 94 10.14 -22.94 -11.71
C SER A 94 9.17 -21.97 -11.06
N ILE A 95 8.23 -21.50 -11.86
CA ILE A 95 7.15 -20.61 -11.40
C ILE A 95 5.92 -21.47 -11.15
N PHE A 96 5.35 -21.35 -9.97
CA PHE A 96 4.09 -21.97 -9.58
C PHE A 96 3.03 -20.89 -9.40
N SER A 97 1.90 -21.06 -10.10
CA SER A 97 0.75 -20.17 -9.98
C SER A 97 -0.24 -20.72 -8.96
N GLN A 98 -0.71 -19.86 -8.07
CA GLN A 98 -1.76 -20.16 -7.11
C GLN A 98 -2.86 -19.11 -7.23
N GLN A 99 -4.11 -19.54 -7.21
CA GLN A 99 -5.25 -18.63 -7.10
C GLN A 99 -5.45 -18.24 -5.63
N CYS A 100 -5.64 -16.94 -5.40
CA CYS A 100 -6.13 -16.41 -4.14
C CYS A 100 -7.59 -16.84 -3.94
N LEU A 101 -8.00 -17.03 -2.67
CA LEU A 101 -9.40 -17.31 -2.35
C LEU A 101 -10.31 -16.15 -2.77
N GLU A 102 -11.59 -16.42 -3.01
CA GLU A 102 -12.54 -15.43 -3.55
C GLU A 102 -12.58 -14.12 -2.76
N ASN A 103 -12.46 -14.18 -1.44
CA ASN A 103 -12.49 -13.03 -0.52
C ASN A 103 -11.11 -12.42 -0.22
N THR A 104 -10.07 -12.80 -0.97
CA THR A 104 -8.70 -12.32 -0.79
C THR A 104 -8.17 -11.65 -2.06
N VAL A 105 -7.24 -10.71 -1.92
CA VAL A 105 -6.56 -10.04 -3.02
C VAL A 105 -5.06 -10.22 -2.90
N CYS A 106 -4.38 -10.40 -4.02
CA CYS A 106 -2.94 -10.44 -4.05
C CYS A 106 -2.37 -9.02 -3.85
N MET A 107 -1.40 -8.88 -2.94
CA MET A 107 -0.67 -7.65 -2.66
C MET A 107 0.83 -7.90 -2.67
N ASP A 108 1.60 -7.02 -3.30
CA ASP A 108 3.06 -7.10 -3.34
C ASP A 108 3.69 -6.29 -2.20
N PHE A 109 4.67 -6.87 -1.52
CA PHE A 109 5.43 -6.29 -0.41
C PHE A 109 6.93 -6.34 -0.69
N ILE A 110 7.71 -5.67 0.16
CA ILE A 110 9.17 -5.73 0.14
C ILE A 110 9.70 -6.31 1.43
N THR A 111 10.80 -7.04 1.35
CA THR A 111 11.53 -7.46 2.55
C THR A 111 12.43 -6.37 3.10
N ASP A 112 12.69 -6.45 4.40
CA ASP A 112 13.83 -5.78 5.02
C ASP A 112 15.10 -6.57 4.67
N PRO A 113 16.06 -5.99 3.92
CA PRO A 113 17.33 -6.66 3.59
C PRO A 113 18.21 -6.90 4.82
N GLY A 114 17.87 -6.31 5.97
CA GLY A 114 18.67 -6.34 7.18
C GLY A 114 19.96 -5.52 7.03
N PRO A 115 20.80 -5.47 8.08
CA PRO A 115 21.97 -4.60 8.12
C PRO A 115 23.17 -5.10 7.31
N SER A 116 23.12 -6.33 6.76
CA SER A 116 24.32 -7.06 6.31
C SER A 116 24.28 -7.54 4.86
N THR A 117 23.31 -7.10 4.06
CA THR A 117 23.26 -7.38 2.62
C THR A 117 23.13 -6.09 1.83
N PRO A 118 23.70 -6.00 0.61
CA PRO A 118 23.37 -4.93 -0.31
C PRO A 118 21.83 -4.84 -0.46
N PRO A 119 21.27 -3.63 -0.67
CA PRO A 119 19.84 -3.38 -0.58
C PRO A 119 19.08 -3.90 -1.82
N GLU A 120 19.21 -5.18 -2.14
CA GLU A 120 18.20 -5.84 -2.97
C GLU A 120 17.03 -6.19 -2.06
N GLN A 121 16.10 -5.23 -1.92
CA GLN A 121 14.79 -5.50 -1.33
C GLN A 121 14.12 -6.57 -2.19
N ALA A 122 14.04 -7.81 -1.68
CA ALA A 122 13.30 -8.86 -2.36
C ALA A 122 11.80 -8.53 -2.25
N ALA A 123 11.14 -8.44 -3.39
CA ALA A 123 9.69 -8.33 -3.42
C ALA A 123 9.07 -9.71 -3.10
N PHE A 124 7.94 -9.70 -2.39
CA PHE A 124 7.14 -10.90 -2.15
C PHE A 124 5.64 -10.57 -2.24
N GLY A 125 4.87 -11.43 -2.88
CA GLY A 125 3.41 -11.35 -2.95
C GLY A 125 2.73 -12.24 -1.92
N LEU A 126 1.57 -11.80 -1.42
CA LEU A 126 0.67 -12.55 -0.53
C LEU A 126 -0.79 -12.32 -0.92
N CYS A 127 -1.67 -13.30 -0.73
CA CYS A 127 -3.11 -13.05 -0.74
C CYS A 127 -3.55 -12.58 0.65
N VAL A 128 -4.24 -11.44 0.68
CA VAL A 128 -4.70 -10.74 1.88
C VAL A 128 -6.22 -10.66 1.85
N ASP A 129 -6.91 -10.90 2.96
CA ASP A 129 -8.37 -10.74 2.99
C ASP A 129 -8.78 -9.32 2.57
N GLU A 130 -9.82 -9.23 1.73
CA GLU A 130 -10.29 -7.96 1.18
C GLU A 130 -10.69 -6.95 2.25
N GLU A 131 -11.06 -7.41 3.46
CA GLU A 131 -11.36 -6.53 4.59
C GLU A 131 -10.16 -5.67 5.04
N PHE A 132 -8.93 -6.18 4.85
CA PHE A 132 -7.67 -5.50 5.18
C PHE A 132 -7.07 -4.73 4.00
N ALA A 133 -7.63 -4.87 2.78
CA ALA A 133 -7.13 -4.23 1.57
C ALA A 133 -8.09 -3.15 1.05
N LYS A 134 -7.83 -1.90 1.44
CA LYS A 134 -8.67 -0.75 1.08
C LYS A 134 -8.54 -0.43 -0.41
N ARG A 135 -9.64 -0.06 -1.04
CA ARG A 135 -9.70 0.30 -2.45
C ARG A 135 -9.95 1.79 -2.61
N PHE A 136 -9.29 2.40 -3.59
CA PHE A 136 -9.66 3.71 -4.12
C PHE A 136 -9.37 3.77 -5.62
N ASP A 137 -10.10 4.61 -6.35
CA ASP A 137 -10.04 4.67 -7.81
C ASP A 137 -9.88 6.11 -8.33
N ASN A 138 -9.62 6.23 -9.62
CA ASN A 138 -9.43 7.52 -10.29
C ASN A 138 -10.73 8.13 -10.83
N GLY A 139 -11.89 7.48 -10.64
CA GLY A 139 -13.16 7.91 -11.23
C GLY A 139 -13.06 8.20 -12.73
N ASP A 140 -12.28 7.40 -13.47
CA ASP A 140 -12.04 7.48 -14.92
C ASP A 140 -11.39 8.78 -15.41
N LYS A 141 -10.79 9.53 -14.50
CA LYS A 141 -10.17 10.82 -14.79
C LYS A 141 -8.65 10.72 -14.69
N GLU A 142 -7.99 11.68 -15.33
CA GLU A 142 -6.55 11.91 -15.19
C GLU A 142 -6.28 12.74 -13.93
N GLY A 143 -5.12 12.50 -13.30
CA GLY A 143 -4.63 13.33 -12.21
C GLY A 143 -4.07 12.52 -11.04
N VAL A 144 -3.91 13.22 -9.91
CA VAL A 144 -3.38 12.65 -8.67
C VAL A 144 -4.54 12.35 -7.71
N TYR A 145 -4.70 11.08 -7.37
CA TYR A 145 -5.74 10.58 -6.48
C TYR A 145 -5.11 10.12 -5.20
N CYS A 146 -5.51 10.73 -4.08
CA CYS A 146 -4.95 10.42 -2.78
C CYS A 146 -6.03 10.02 -1.78
N LYS A 147 -5.66 9.12 -0.88
CA LYS A 147 -6.42 8.77 0.31
C LYS A 147 -5.52 8.80 1.54
N THR A 148 -6.08 9.20 2.66
CA THR A 148 -5.39 9.20 3.95
C THR A 148 -6.00 8.15 4.86
N TYR A 149 -5.13 7.29 5.40
CA TYR A 149 -5.48 6.19 6.27
C TYR A 149 -4.83 6.35 7.65
N VAL A 150 -5.53 5.93 8.70
CA VAL A 150 -4.98 5.75 10.04
C VAL A 150 -4.62 4.28 10.22
N LEU A 151 -3.33 3.99 10.43
CA LEU A 151 -2.86 2.62 10.63
C LEU A 151 -3.20 2.14 12.04
N ASP A 152 -4.00 1.08 12.16
CA ASP A 152 -4.39 0.48 13.43
C ASP A 152 -3.80 -0.92 13.62
N GLY A 153 -3.14 -1.14 14.76
CA GLY A 153 -2.51 -2.41 15.09
C GLY A 153 -1.01 -2.47 14.81
N VAL A 154 -0.33 -1.32 14.71
CA VAL A 154 1.15 -1.28 14.64
C VAL A 154 1.72 -1.47 16.05
N THR A 155 2.55 -2.49 16.25
CA THR A 155 3.12 -2.81 17.58
C THR A 155 4.63 -2.52 17.66
N GLY A 156 5.37 -2.75 16.57
CA GLY A 156 6.84 -2.68 16.54
C GLY A 156 7.45 -1.35 16.07
N ASN A 157 6.67 -0.27 16.04
CA ASN A 157 7.06 1.04 15.48
C ASN A 157 7.49 1.04 14.00
N ARG A 158 7.27 -0.07 13.29
CA ARG A 158 7.52 -0.22 11.85
C ARG A 158 6.33 -0.90 11.21
N ALA A 159 6.08 -0.58 9.95
CA ALA A 159 5.09 -1.25 9.13
C ALA A 159 5.63 -1.42 7.71
N THR A 160 5.19 -2.50 7.06
CA THR A 160 5.45 -2.75 5.64
C THR A 160 4.18 -2.42 4.87
N LEU A 161 4.21 -1.29 4.16
CA LEU A 161 3.09 -0.78 3.38
C LEU A 161 3.14 -1.32 1.96
N SER A 162 1.97 -1.51 1.36
CA SER A 162 1.83 -1.97 -0.03
C SER A 162 0.71 -1.22 -0.73
N ILE A 163 0.97 -0.80 -1.96
CA ILE A 163 -0.02 -0.31 -2.91
C ILE A 163 0.14 -1.07 -4.22
N ASP A 164 -0.94 -1.65 -4.72
CA ASP A 164 -1.01 -2.30 -6.03
C ASP A 164 -2.14 -1.68 -6.86
N VAL A 165 -1.88 -1.38 -8.12
CA VAL A 165 -2.80 -0.73 -9.05
C VAL A 165 -3.22 -1.71 -10.13
N TYR A 166 -4.52 -1.79 -10.35
CA TYR A 166 -5.14 -2.72 -11.29
C TYR A 166 -6.07 -1.99 -12.26
N ASP A 167 -6.24 -2.55 -13.46
CA ASP A 167 -7.24 -2.15 -14.44
C ASP A 167 -8.61 -2.81 -14.17
N GLY A 168 -9.64 -2.39 -14.91
CA GLY A 168 -10.98 -2.99 -14.84
C GLY A 168 -11.05 -4.50 -15.15
N SER A 169 -10.00 -5.07 -15.76
CA SER A 169 -9.86 -6.50 -16.02
C SER A 169 -9.03 -7.24 -14.96
N GLN A 170 -8.75 -6.57 -13.83
CA GLN A 170 -8.01 -7.12 -12.70
C GLN A 170 -6.52 -7.40 -12.93
N ASN A 171 -5.95 -6.85 -14.01
CA ASN A 171 -4.53 -6.97 -14.32
C ASN A 171 -3.75 -5.79 -13.74
N PRO A 172 -2.48 -5.97 -13.35
CA PRO A 172 -1.64 -4.87 -12.89
C PRO A 172 -1.53 -3.80 -13.97
N ALA A 173 -1.81 -2.56 -13.59
CA ALA A 173 -1.86 -1.43 -14.51
C ALA A 173 -0.81 -0.39 -14.13
N LYS A 174 0.03 0.00 -15.09
CA LYS A 174 1.05 1.01 -14.85
C LYS A 174 0.42 2.40 -14.74
N VAL A 175 0.85 3.12 -13.72
CA VAL A 175 0.55 4.54 -13.53
C VAL A 175 1.83 5.36 -13.62
N ARG A 176 1.68 6.68 -13.74
CA ARG A 176 2.83 7.59 -13.77
C ARG A 176 3.65 7.45 -12.50
N SER A 177 2.97 7.45 -11.36
CA SER A 177 3.61 7.17 -10.10
C SER A 177 2.63 6.72 -9.03
N VAL A 178 3.18 5.99 -8.06
CA VAL A 178 2.55 5.69 -6.79
C VAL A 178 3.40 6.31 -5.70
N SER A 179 2.77 6.92 -4.69
CA SER A 179 3.49 7.52 -3.56
C SER A 179 2.86 7.21 -2.23
N ILE A 180 3.72 7.15 -1.21
CA ILE A 180 3.38 6.91 0.19
C ILE A 180 4.07 8.02 0.99
N SER A 181 3.31 8.70 1.85
CA SER A 181 3.84 9.67 2.81
C SER A 181 3.23 9.49 4.19
N SER A 182 4.06 9.60 5.23
CA SER A 182 3.66 9.44 6.62
C SER A 182 4.65 10.18 7.53
N GLY A 183 4.22 11.30 8.12
CA GLY A 183 5.10 12.16 8.90
C GLY A 183 6.31 12.62 8.06
N SER A 184 7.52 12.34 8.53
CA SER A 184 8.78 12.64 7.83
C SER A 184 9.19 11.59 6.80
N SER A 185 8.52 10.43 6.74
CA SER A 185 8.82 9.38 5.76
C SER A 185 7.98 9.58 4.50
N SER A 186 8.63 9.74 3.35
CA SER A 186 7.94 9.76 2.06
C SER A 186 8.73 9.01 1.00
N GLY A 187 8.03 8.57 -0.04
CA GLY A 187 8.64 7.98 -1.22
C GLY A 187 7.64 7.83 -2.34
N SER A 188 8.15 7.78 -3.57
CA SER A 188 7.37 7.46 -4.76
C SER A 188 8.14 6.47 -5.63
N LYS A 189 7.39 5.80 -6.50
CA LYS A 189 7.94 4.99 -7.58
C LYS A 189 7.21 5.36 -8.86
N GLU A 190 7.99 5.72 -9.88
CA GLU A 190 7.49 6.14 -11.18
C GLU A 190 7.30 4.92 -12.10
N ASN A 191 6.44 5.06 -13.11
CA ASN A 191 6.18 4.07 -14.17
C ASN A 191 5.98 2.64 -13.62
N THR A 192 5.08 2.51 -12.66
CA THR A 192 4.89 1.29 -11.88
C THR A 192 3.43 0.93 -11.75
N SER A 193 3.14 -0.35 -11.54
CA SER A 193 1.82 -0.83 -11.11
C SER A 193 1.75 -1.08 -9.61
N ASN A 194 2.88 -1.08 -8.91
CA ASN A 194 2.93 -1.32 -7.47
C ASN A 194 3.99 -0.47 -6.78
N TYR A 195 3.82 -0.25 -5.49
CA TYR A 195 4.84 0.34 -4.64
C TYR A 195 4.68 -0.13 -3.20
N SER A 196 5.74 -0.70 -2.65
CA SER A 196 5.78 -1.16 -1.27
C SER A 196 6.94 -0.50 -0.56
N ARG A 197 6.76 -0.20 0.73
CA ARG A 197 7.77 0.51 1.51
C ARG A 197 7.67 0.14 2.99
N ILE A 198 8.82 -0.06 3.60
CA ILE A 198 8.95 -0.13 5.05
C ILE A 198 9.08 1.29 5.60
N ILE A 199 8.23 1.64 6.56
CA ILE A 199 8.29 2.94 7.25
C ILE A 199 8.43 2.75 8.75
N ASN A 200 9.04 3.73 9.41
CA ASN A 200 8.91 3.90 10.85
C ASN A 200 7.57 4.59 11.12
N CYS A 201 6.70 3.94 11.87
CA CYS A 201 5.39 4.49 12.20
C CYS A 201 4.87 4.01 13.55
N LYS A 202 4.16 4.88 14.26
CA LYS A 202 3.47 4.53 15.51
C LYS A 202 2.06 4.00 15.22
N ASN A 203 1.47 3.31 16.19
CA ASN A 203 0.04 2.98 16.13
C ASN A 203 -0.80 4.26 15.97
N LYS A 204 -1.86 4.18 15.18
CA LYS A 204 -2.75 5.28 14.78
C LYS A 204 -2.07 6.40 13.98
N GLN A 205 -0.89 6.17 13.43
CA GLN A 205 -0.25 7.14 12.54
C GLN A 205 -1.01 7.29 11.22
N LYS A 206 -1.11 8.52 10.73
CA LYS A 206 -1.71 8.81 9.42
C LYS A 206 -0.71 8.53 8.29
N VAL A 207 -1.19 7.88 7.24
CA VAL A 207 -0.46 7.62 6.00
C VAL A 207 -1.31 8.14 4.85
N LYS A 208 -0.72 8.97 4.00
CA LYS A 208 -1.32 9.39 2.74
C LYS A 208 -0.72 8.57 1.62
N VAL A 209 -1.59 7.94 0.83
CA VAL A 209 -1.21 7.19 -0.36
C VAL A 209 -1.82 7.84 -1.58
N CYS A 210 -1.07 7.87 -2.68
CA CYS A 210 -1.53 8.46 -3.91
C CYS A 210 -1.17 7.61 -5.12
N MET A 211 -2.01 7.66 -6.15
CA MET A 211 -1.69 7.23 -7.51
C MET A 211 -1.83 8.41 -8.47
N ASN A 212 -0.93 8.51 -9.43
CA ASN A 212 -0.92 9.55 -10.46
C ASN A 212 -1.17 8.90 -11.83
N VAL A 213 -2.34 9.17 -12.40
CA VAL A 213 -2.83 8.54 -13.64
C VAL A 213 -2.65 9.50 -14.80
N LEU A 214 -2.19 8.98 -15.96
CA LEU A 214 -1.92 9.75 -17.19
C LEU A 214 -3.01 9.67 -18.26
N SER A 215 -3.98 8.78 -18.11
CA SER A 215 -4.96 8.49 -19.17
C SER A 215 -6.38 8.59 -18.61
N ALA A 216 -7.13 9.55 -19.14
CA ALA A 216 -8.57 9.65 -18.92
C ALA A 216 -9.32 8.52 -19.66
N GLY A 217 -10.46 8.09 -19.15
CA GLY A 217 -11.30 7.05 -19.76
C GLY A 217 -10.90 5.61 -19.43
N ILE A 218 -9.88 5.40 -18.59
CA ILE A 218 -9.54 4.08 -18.05
C ILE A 218 -9.81 4.09 -16.54
N THR A 219 -10.68 3.20 -16.09
CA THR A 219 -10.86 2.94 -14.65
C THR A 219 -9.66 2.19 -14.12
N LEU A 220 -8.90 2.85 -13.25
CA LEU A 220 -7.84 2.24 -12.47
C LEU A 220 -8.25 2.27 -11.00
N TYR A 221 -7.95 1.20 -10.30
CA TYR A 221 -8.14 1.17 -8.85
C TYR A 221 -6.88 0.68 -8.16
N ALA A 222 -6.51 1.39 -7.10
CA ALA A 222 -5.44 1.03 -6.20
C ALA A 222 -6.00 0.23 -5.02
N ARG A 223 -5.28 -0.80 -4.62
CA ARG A 223 -5.44 -1.50 -3.35
C ARG A 223 -4.33 -1.04 -2.41
N PHE A 224 -4.67 -0.70 -1.18
CA PHE A 224 -3.73 -0.32 -0.13
C PHE A 224 -3.91 -1.23 1.08
N THR A 225 -2.80 -1.75 1.59
CA THR A 225 -2.77 -2.49 2.84
C THR A 225 -1.44 -2.33 3.55
N PHE A 226 -1.34 -2.87 4.77
CA PHE A 226 -0.09 -2.94 5.49
C PHE A 226 0.02 -4.15 6.39
N LEU A 227 1.27 -4.55 6.60
CA LEU A 227 1.66 -5.56 7.58
C LEU A 227 2.31 -4.88 8.79
N ASP A 228 2.07 -5.41 9.99
CA ASP A 228 2.73 -4.93 11.22
C ASP A 228 4.18 -5.42 11.27
N GLY A 229 5.12 -4.48 11.41
CA GLY A 229 6.55 -4.78 11.44
C GLY A 229 7.20 -4.92 10.05
N THR A 230 8.33 -5.63 10.06
CA THR A 230 9.19 -5.89 8.90
C THR A 230 9.41 -7.38 8.75
N TYR A 231 9.55 -7.81 7.50
CA TYR A 231 9.72 -9.20 7.14
C TYR A 231 10.94 -9.33 6.26
N GLY A 232 11.81 -10.30 6.52
CA GLY A 232 13.07 -10.39 5.81
C GLY A 232 13.88 -11.57 6.30
N ASN A 233 14.87 -12.00 5.55
CA ASN A 233 15.64 -13.19 5.92
C ASN A 233 16.40 -12.97 7.22
N SER A 234 16.09 -13.77 8.24
CA SER A 234 16.91 -13.92 9.44
C SER A 234 18.11 -14.70 8.98
N LYS A 235 19.29 -14.09 9.10
CA LYS A 235 20.46 -14.89 9.39
C LYS A 235 20.29 -15.51 10.78
#